data_AF-A0A7V7S6W7-F1
#
_entry.id   AF-A0A7V7S6W7-F1
#
_cell.length_a   1.000
_cell.length_b   1.000
_cell.length_c   1.000
_cell.angle_alpha   90.00
_cell.angle_beta   90.00
_cell.angle_gamma   90.00
#
_symmetry.space_group_name_H-M   'P 1'
#
loop_
_entity.id
_entity.type
_entity.pdbx_description
1 polymer ?
#
loop_
_entity_poly.entity_id
_entity_poly.type
_entity_poly.pdbx_seq_one_letter_code
_entity_poly.pdbx_strand_id
1 'polypeptide(L)'
;MKNFEELATYYIEELEKYSIEQFRMKPSSGEWSLGQMHNHLIASTYMQLNAITQCKTETPSITNTKTDMGEKVYKLGAFPDIQIKVPGHSGYTPENPANKEEVQKQFLELITIVKNTEPTLPSIADDCKVEHPGLGYLNAAEWFQLISMHFAHHLRQKDRLELKVC
;
A
#
# COMPACT_ATOMS: atom_id res chain seq x y z
N MET A 1 -10.08 -9.18 -8.94
CA MET A 1 -9.23 -8.59 -7.88
C MET A 1 -10.15 -8.22 -6.73
N LYS A 2 -9.79 -8.53 -5.47
CA LYS A 2 -10.58 -8.05 -4.32
C LYS A 2 -10.53 -6.52 -4.28
N ASN A 3 -11.62 -5.87 -3.88
CA ASN A 3 -11.59 -4.42 -3.68
C ASN A 3 -10.79 -4.08 -2.41
N PHE A 4 -10.43 -2.81 -2.24
CA PHE A 4 -9.64 -2.36 -1.09
C PHE A 4 -10.35 -2.61 0.25
N GLU A 5 -11.65 -2.33 0.33
CA GLU A 5 -12.43 -2.46 1.57
C GLU A 5 -12.43 -3.90 2.11
N GLU A 6 -12.62 -4.89 1.24
CA GLU A 6 -12.50 -6.31 1.60
C GLU A 6 -11.11 -6.68 2.10
N LEU A 7 -10.06 -6.18 1.44
CA LEU A 7 -8.67 -6.46 1.83
C LEU A 7 -8.35 -5.83 3.19
N ALA A 8 -8.67 -4.55 3.38
CA ALA A 8 -8.44 -3.83 4.62
C ALA A 8 -9.23 -4.46 5.79
N THR A 9 -10.49 -4.84 5.55
CA THR A 9 -11.32 -5.54 6.56
C THR A 9 -10.68 -6.87 6.95
N TYR A 10 -10.21 -7.66 5.97
CA TYR A 10 -9.47 -8.89 6.26
C TYR A 10 -8.23 -8.64 7.13
N TYR A 11 -7.40 -7.63 6.81
CA TYR A 11 -6.25 -7.31 7.66
C TYR A 11 -6.65 -6.90 9.08
N ILE A 12 -7.77 -6.18 9.25
CA ILE A 12 -8.30 -5.83 10.58
C ILE A 12 -8.69 -7.10 11.36
N GLU A 13 -9.46 -8.00 10.75
CA GLU A 13 -9.94 -9.23 11.40
C GLU A 13 -8.78 -10.14 11.84
N GLU A 14 -7.71 -10.21 11.03
CA GLU A 14 -6.54 -11.01 11.34
C GLU A 14 -5.75 -10.51 12.56
N LEU A 15 -5.87 -9.22 12.93
CA LEU A 15 -5.20 -8.67 14.12
C LEU A 15 -5.60 -9.40 15.42
N GLU A 16 -6.82 -9.96 15.48
CA GLU A 16 -7.30 -10.71 16.65
C GLU A 16 -6.52 -12.00 16.90
N LYS A 17 -5.84 -12.53 15.88
CA LYS A 17 -5.08 -13.78 15.99
C LYS A 17 -3.76 -13.64 16.77
N TYR A 18 -3.22 -12.43 16.89
CA TYR A 18 -1.88 -12.21 17.42
C TYR A 18 -1.92 -11.50 18.78
N SER A 19 -1.04 -11.90 19.69
CA SER A 19 -0.66 -11.02 20.80
C SER A 19 0.12 -9.81 20.28
N ILE A 20 0.24 -8.74 21.08
CA ILE A 20 1.05 -7.57 20.68
C ILE A 20 2.54 -7.93 20.54
N GLU A 21 3.03 -8.88 21.34
CA GLU A 21 4.40 -9.41 21.26
C GLU A 21 4.62 -10.15 19.95
N GLN A 22 3.70 -11.05 19.56
CA GLN A 22 3.74 -11.74 18.27
C GLN A 22 3.69 -10.72 17.12
N PHE A 23 2.74 -9.80 17.17
CA PHE A 23 2.57 -8.79 16.12
C PHE A 23 3.84 -7.95 15.87
N ARG A 24 4.62 -7.70 16.93
CA ARG A 24 5.87 -6.92 16.87
C ARG A 24 7.12 -7.75 16.64
N MET A 25 7.03 -9.08 16.74
CA MET A 25 8.17 -9.97 16.63
C MET A 25 8.76 -9.90 15.21
N LYS A 26 10.07 -9.65 15.14
CA LYS A 26 10.83 -9.76 13.89
C LYS A 26 11.39 -11.18 13.78
N PRO A 27 11.12 -11.92 12.69
CA PRO A 27 11.68 -13.27 12.52
C PRO A 27 13.20 -13.27 12.39
N SER A 28 13.78 -12.21 11.84
CA SER A 28 15.22 -11.99 11.74
C SER A 28 15.54 -10.49 11.63
N SER A 29 16.80 -10.10 11.75
CA SER A 29 17.22 -8.69 11.69
C SER A 29 16.84 -7.99 10.38
N GLY A 30 16.86 -8.73 9.26
CA GLY A 30 16.56 -8.24 7.92
C GLY A 30 15.11 -8.38 7.47
N GLU A 31 14.23 -8.91 8.32
CA GLU A 31 12.81 -9.10 8.00
C GLU A 31 11.92 -8.18 8.83
N TRP A 32 10.82 -7.73 8.24
CA TRP A 32 9.80 -6.96 8.94
C TRP A 32 9.00 -7.84 9.89
N SER A 33 8.51 -7.28 10.99
CA SER A 33 7.42 -7.88 11.75
C SER A 33 6.09 -7.73 11.00
N LEU A 34 5.05 -8.44 11.46
CA LEU A 34 3.68 -8.19 11.00
C LEU A 34 3.28 -6.73 11.24
N GLY A 35 3.61 -6.16 12.40
CA GLY A 35 3.32 -4.77 12.74
C GLY A 35 3.97 -3.75 11.81
N GLN A 36 5.25 -3.95 11.45
CA GLN A 36 5.94 -3.09 10.49
C GLN A 36 5.30 -3.18 9.10
N MET A 37 4.92 -4.38 8.65
CA MET A 37 4.20 -4.56 7.40
C MET A 37 2.84 -3.83 7.40
N HIS A 38 2.09 -3.84 8.51
CA HIS A 38 0.82 -3.11 8.61
C HIS A 38 1.04 -1.59 8.56
N ASN A 39 2.02 -1.07 9.29
CA ASN A 39 2.38 0.36 9.22
C ASN A 39 2.84 0.77 7.82
N HIS A 40 3.54 -0.10 7.08
CA HIS A 40 3.90 0.13 5.68
C HIS A 40 2.65 0.30 4.80
N LEU A 41 1.66 -0.58 4.95
CA LEU A 41 0.40 -0.50 4.19
C LEU A 41 -0.34 0.81 4.48
N ILE A 42 -0.41 1.23 5.75
CA ILE A 42 -1.02 2.49 6.15
C ILE A 42 -0.29 3.68 5.53
N ALA A 43 1.02 3.78 5.75
CA ALA A 43 1.84 4.89 5.28
C ALA A 43 1.82 5.00 3.74
N SER A 44 1.90 3.87 3.05
CA SER A 44 1.84 3.83 1.58
C SER A 44 0.47 4.25 1.06
N THR A 45 -0.62 3.92 1.74
CA THR A 45 -1.97 4.36 1.34
C THR A 45 -2.12 5.87 1.48
N TYR A 46 -1.60 6.47 2.56
CA TYR A 46 -1.58 7.93 2.69
C TYR A 46 -0.72 8.60 1.61
N MET A 47 0.42 8.03 1.24
CA MET A 47 1.22 8.50 0.11
C MET A 47 0.41 8.47 -1.20
N GLN A 48 -0.29 7.37 -1.47
CA GLN A 48 -1.12 7.19 -2.66
C GLN A 48 -2.28 8.20 -2.70
N LEU A 49 -2.98 8.38 -1.59
CA LEU A 49 -4.07 9.37 -1.45
C LEU A 49 -3.58 10.82 -1.63
N ASN A 50 -2.39 11.14 -1.12
CA ASN A 50 -1.76 12.44 -1.33
C ASN A 50 -1.41 12.65 -2.81
N ALA A 51 -0.90 11.63 -3.50
CA ALA A 51 -0.60 11.71 -4.92
C ALA A 51 -1.87 11.90 -5.78
N ILE A 52 -2.98 11.23 -5.44
CA ILE A 52 -4.29 11.47 -6.07
C ILE A 52 -4.71 12.94 -5.89
N THR A 53 -4.49 13.50 -4.71
CA THR A 53 -4.80 14.90 -4.43
C THR A 53 -3.93 15.84 -5.26
N GLN A 54 -2.64 15.55 -5.39
CA GLN A 54 -1.71 16.34 -6.21
C GLN A 54 -2.04 16.29 -7.71
N CYS A 55 -2.53 15.16 -8.21
CA CYS A 55 -2.99 15.06 -9.60
C CYS A 55 -4.05 16.11 -9.95
N LYS A 56 -4.82 16.63 -8.98
CA LYS A 56 -5.82 17.70 -9.21
C LYS A 56 -5.21 19.05 -9.60
N THR A 57 -3.94 19.27 -9.27
CA THR A 57 -3.24 20.54 -9.47
C THR A 57 -2.03 20.43 -10.40
N GLU A 58 -1.67 19.22 -10.80
CA GLU A 58 -0.55 18.98 -11.71
C GLU A 58 -0.81 19.51 -13.11
N THR A 59 0.27 19.88 -13.80
CA THR A 59 0.17 20.28 -15.20
C THR A 59 0.11 19.03 -16.09
N PRO A 60 -0.87 18.93 -17.00
CA PRO A 60 -0.93 17.89 -18.01
C PRO A 60 0.39 17.67 -18.76
N SER A 61 0.86 16.43 -18.83
CA SER A 61 2.10 16.09 -19.53
C SER A 61 2.03 14.72 -20.18
N ILE A 62 2.17 14.69 -21.51
CA ILE A 62 2.22 13.45 -22.29
C ILE A 62 3.59 12.75 -22.23
N THR A 63 4.65 13.46 -21.84
CA THR A 63 6.01 12.90 -21.71
C THR A 63 6.20 12.18 -20.38
N ASN A 64 5.33 12.43 -19.41
CA ASN A 64 5.32 11.76 -18.11
C ASN A 64 4.81 10.32 -18.31
N THR A 65 5.75 9.37 -18.28
CA THR A 65 5.51 7.95 -18.58
C THR A 65 5.84 7.07 -17.37
N LYS A 66 5.28 5.86 -17.37
CA LYS A 66 5.62 4.84 -16.38
C LYS A 66 7.01 4.30 -16.66
N THR A 67 7.63 3.72 -15.64
CA THR A 67 8.80 2.85 -15.83
C THR A 67 8.38 1.53 -16.48
N ASP A 68 9.32 0.75 -17.00
CA ASP A 68 9.06 -0.63 -17.47
C ASP A 68 8.38 -1.50 -16.41
N MET A 69 8.68 -1.26 -15.13
CA MET A 69 8.02 -1.95 -14.01
C MET A 69 6.58 -1.46 -13.85
N GLY A 70 6.34 -0.15 -13.91
CA GLY A 70 5.00 0.44 -13.91
C GLY A 70 4.13 -0.16 -15.02
N GLU A 71 4.63 -0.16 -16.26
CA GLU A 71 3.92 -0.75 -17.40
C GLU A 71 3.54 -2.23 -17.15
N LYS A 72 4.46 -3.02 -16.60
CA LYS A 72 4.19 -4.43 -16.26
C LYS A 72 3.12 -4.57 -15.17
N VAL A 73 3.21 -3.79 -14.09
CA VAL A 73 2.25 -3.84 -12.97
C VAL A 73 0.84 -3.50 -13.45
N TYR A 74 0.67 -2.43 -14.23
CA TYR A 74 -0.64 -2.02 -14.72
C TYR A 74 -1.18 -2.95 -15.82
N LYS A 75 -0.32 -3.49 -16.69
CA LYS A 75 -0.72 -4.52 -17.65
C LYS A 75 -1.21 -5.81 -16.98
N LEU A 76 -0.58 -6.21 -15.87
CA LEU A 76 -0.97 -7.38 -15.09
C LEU A 76 -2.15 -7.11 -14.14
N GLY A 77 -2.41 -5.84 -13.82
CA GLY A 77 -3.33 -5.44 -12.75
C GLY A 77 -2.90 -5.95 -11.37
N ALA A 78 -1.60 -6.23 -11.18
CA ALA A 78 -1.04 -6.75 -9.94
C ALA A 78 0.48 -6.56 -9.91
N PHE A 79 1.06 -6.51 -8.70
CA PHE A 79 2.49 -6.69 -8.56
C PHE A 79 2.91 -8.11 -8.95
N PRO A 80 4.06 -8.27 -9.65
CA PRO A 80 4.57 -9.59 -10.00
C PRO A 80 4.80 -10.44 -8.75
N ASP A 81 4.67 -11.77 -8.90
CA ASP A 81 4.88 -12.72 -7.81
C ASP A 81 6.39 -12.97 -7.57
N ILE A 82 7.07 -11.90 -7.17
CA ILE A 82 8.48 -11.88 -6.81
C ILE A 82 8.63 -11.11 -5.51
N GLN A 83 9.63 -11.46 -4.70
CA GLN A 83 9.95 -10.69 -3.52
C GLN A 83 10.67 -9.40 -3.93
N ILE A 84 9.95 -8.28 -3.86
CA ILE A 84 10.52 -6.96 -4.10
C ILE A 84 11.31 -6.56 -2.84
N LYS A 85 12.63 -6.46 -2.96
CA LYS A 85 13.50 -5.97 -1.89
C LYS A 85 13.78 -4.50 -2.13
N VAL A 86 13.22 -3.63 -1.30
CA VAL A 86 13.68 -2.24 -1.19
C VAL A 86 15.03 -2.27 -0.45
N PRO A 87 16.06 -1.51 -0.89
CA PRO A 87 17.34 -1.48 -0.20
C PRO A 87 17.15 -1.20 1.29
N GLY A 88 17.69 -2.07 2.15
CA GLY A 88 17.51 -2.03 3.61
C GLY A 88 18.23 -0.87 4.29
N HIS A 89 17.83 0.37 3.97
CA HIS A 89 18.24 1.56 4.70
C HIS A 89 17.21 1.83 5.80
N SER A 90 17.68 2.30 6.96
CA SER A 90 16.86 2.61 8.13
C SER A 90 15.68 3.55 7.83
N GLY A 91 15.79 4.42 6.82
CA GLY A 91 14.72 5.31 6.39
C GLY A 91 13.52 4.64 5.69
N TYR A 92 13.63 3.36 5.31
CA TYR A 92 12.55 2.61 4.62
C TYR A 92 11.91 1.52 5.47
N THR A 93 12.38 1.30 6.69
CA THR A 93 11.79 0.30 7.59
C THR A 93 10.78 1.00 8.50
N PRO A 94 9.48 0.68 8.41
CA PRO A 94 8.48 1.28 9.30
C PRO A 94 8.77 0.92 10.76
N GLU A 95 8.40 1.80 11.67
CA GLU A 95 8.41 1.48 13.09
C GLU A 95 7.32 0.45 13.42
N ASN A 96 7.51 -0.30 14.51
CA ASN A 96 6.45 -1.16 15.03
C ASN A 96 5.32 -0.31 15.62
N PRO A 97 4.05 -0.71 15.45
CA PRO A 97 2.92 0.01 16.02
C PRO A 97 2.92 -0.08 17.55
N ALA A 98 2.38 0.95 18.21
CA ALA A 98 2.28 1.06 19.67
C ALA A 98 1.28 0.05 20.29
N ASN A 99 0.24 -0.31 19.55
CA ASN A 99 -0.79 -1.27 19.92
C ASN A 99 -1.55 -1.70 18.66
N LYS A 100 -2.48 -2.65 18.77
CA LYS A 100 -3.26 -3.15 17.61
C LYS A 100 -4.44 -2.22 17.30
N GLU A 101 -4.98 -1.56 18.31
CA GLU A 101 -6.16 -0.70 18.25
C GLU A 101 -5.94 0.52 17.34
N GLU A 102 -4.75 1.13 17.38
CA GLU A 102 -4.42 2.27 16.52
C GLU A 102 -4.22 1.84 15.06
N VAL A 103 -3.75 0.62 14.81
CA VAL A 103 -3.66 0.05 13.45
C VAL A 103 -5.07 -0.18 12.91
N GLN A 104 -5.94 -0.80 13.70
CA GLN A 104 -7.35 -1.03 13.35
C GLN A 104 -8.07 0.29 13.04
N LYS A 105 -7.92 1.29 13.92
CA LYS A 105 -8.52 2.62 13.74
C LYS A 105 -8.06 3.27 12.43
N GLN A 106 -6.76 3.24 12.13
CA GLN A 106 -6.23 3.81 10.89
C GLN A 106 -6.73 3.08 9.65
N PHE A 107 -6.88 1.75 9.68
CA PHE A 107 -7.49 1.04 8.55
C PHE A 107 -8.97 1.40 8.36
N LEU A 108 -9.75 1.53 9.44
CA LEU A 108 -11.15 1.98 9.34
C LEU A 108 -11.26 3.40 8.76
N GLU A 109 -10.35 4.29 9.16
CA GLU A 109 -10.23 5.64 8.59
C GLU A 109 -9.89 5.58 7.09
N LEU A 110 -8.89 4.79 6.71
CA LEU A 110 -8.51 4.62 5.30
C LEU A 110 -9.65 4.04 4.46
N ILE A 111 -10.42 3.05 4.96
CA ILE A 111 -11.63 2.54 4.28
C ILE A 111 -12.57 3.69 3.94
N THR A 112 -12.83 4.57 4.92
CA THR A 112 -13.71 5.73 4.73
C THR A 112 -13.14 6.72 3.70
N ILE A 113 -11.85 7.06 3.81
CA ILE A 113 -11.21 8.03 2.91
C ILE A 113 -11.15 7.50 1.47
N VAL A 114 -10.75 6.24 1.27
CA VAL A 114 -10.65 5.63 -0.06
C VAL A 114 -12.03 5.57 -0.73
N LYS A 115 -13.07 5.16 0.01
CA LYS A 115 -14.45 5.14 -0.48
C LYS A 115 -14.94 6.53 -0.92
N ASN A 116 -14.59 7.57 -0.17
CA ASN A 116 -14.95 8.95 -0.52
C ASN A 116 -14.10 9.53 -1.67
N THR A 117 -12.92 8.95 -1.92
CA THR A 117 -12.00 9.39 -2.99
C THR A 117 -12.46 8.91 -4.37
N GLU A 118 -12.94 7.66 -4.46
CA GLU A 118 -13.37 7.02 -5.71
C GLU A 118 -14.30 7.88 -6.59
N PRO A 119 -15.41 8.46 -6.08
CA PRO A 119 -16.32 9.26 -6.92
C PRO A 119 -15.70 10.56 -7.44
N THR A 120 -14.54 10.99 -6.90
CA THR A 120 -13.86 12.21 -7.36
C THR A 120 -12.95 11.96 -8.56
N LEU A 121 -12.56 10.72 -8.83
CA LEU A 121 -11.59 10.36 -9.87
C LEU A 121 -11.99 10.81 -11.28
N PRO A 122 -13.25 10.68 -11.73
CA PRO A 122 -13.64 11.09 -13.09
C PRO A 122 -13.48 12.58 -13.38
N SER A 123 -13.32 13.41 -12.35
CA SER A 123 -13.09 14.86 -12.49
C SER A 123 -11.62 15.25 -12.68
N ILE A 124 -10.70 14.30 -12.54
CA ILE A 124 -9.25 14.53 -12.62
C ILE A 124 -8.78 14.11 -14.02
N ALA A 125 -8.02 14.97 -14.70
CA ALA A 125 -7.54 14.68 -16.04
C ALA A 125 -6.48 13.57 -16.04
N ASP A 126 -6.56 12.64 -17.00
CA ASP A 126 -5.69 11.45 -17.08
C ASP A 126 -4.22 11.79 -17.42
N ASP A 127 -3.96 12.98 -17.94
CA ASP A 127 -2.64 13.50 -18.27
C ASP A 127 -2.00 14.30 -17.13
N CYS A 128 -2.73 14.59 -16.05
CA CYS A 128 -2.19 15.08 -14.79
C CYS A 128 -1.65 13.90 -13.98
N LYS A 129 -0.31 13.81 -13.87
CA LYS A 129 0.37 12.64 -13.29
C LYS A 129 1.39 13.03 -12.25
N VAL A 130 1.51 12.20 -11.22
CA VAL A 130 2.49 12.33 -10.14
C VAL A 130 3.45 11.15 -10.17
N GLU A 131 4.74 11.40 -9.97
CA GLU A 131 5.78 10.37 -10.03
C GLU A 131 5.72 9.43 -8.82
N HIS A 132 5.65 8.13 -9.09
CA HIS A 132 5.87 7.08 -8.10
C HIS A 132 7.34 6.61 -8.13
N PRO A 133 8.02 6.48 -6.97
CA PRO A 133 9.46 6.17 -6.91
C PRO A 133 9.93 4.93 -7.69
N GLY A 134 9.08 3.91 -7.81
CA GLY A 134 9.39 2.68 -8.55
C GLY A 134 8.61 2.45 -9.85
N LEU A 135 7.52 3.18 -10.07
CA LEU A 135 6.56 2.90 -11.16
C LEU A 135 6.51 4.01 -12.20
N GLY A 136 7.20 5.13 -11.96
CA GLY A 136 7.17 6.31 -12.82
C GLY A 136 5.87 7.09 -12.64
N TYR A 137 5.47 7.85 -13.66
CA TYR A 137 4.33 8.75 -13.57
C TYR A 137 2.99 8.02 -13.69
N LEU A 138 2.14 8.21 -12.69
CA LEU A 138 0.81 7.62 -12.60
C LEU A 138 -0.25 8.72 -12.52
N ASN A 139 -1.38 8.51 -13.20
CA ASN A 139 -2.55 9.37 -13.05
C ASN A 139 -3.35 9.01 -11.78
N ALA A 140 -4.40 9.78 -11.49
CA ALA A 140 -5.21 9.58 -10.29
C ALA A 140 -5.89 8.20 -10.22
N ALA A 141 -6.44 7.70 -11.34
CA ALA A 141 -7.09 6.39 -11.39
C ALA A 141 -6.07 5.26 -11.15
N GLU A 142 -4.86 5.40 -11.68
CA GLU A 142 -3.76 4.46 -11.50
C GLU A 142 -3.27 4.45 -10.06
N TRP A 143 -3.06 5.63 -9.44
CA TRP A 143 -2.75 5.75 -8.02
C TRP A 143 -3.82 5.12 -7.14
N PHE A 144 -5.10 5.29 -7.48
CA PHE A 144 -6.21 4.68 -6.76
C PHE A 144 -6.20 3.15 -6.89
N GLN A 145 -6.02 2.62 -8.10
CA GLN A 145 -5.92 1.18 -8.34
C GLN A 145 -4.76 0.55 -7.55
N LEU A 146 -3.64 1.28 -7.41
CA LEU A 146 -2.44 0.83 -6.71
C LEU A 146 -2.70 0.46 -5.24
N ILE A 147 -3.66 1.12 -4.58
CA ILE A 147 -4.03 0.85 -3.18
C ILE A 147 -4.39 -0.64 -3.01
N SER A 148 -5.34 -1.13 -3.80
CA SER A 148 -5.79 -2.53 -3.73
C SER A 148 -4.71 -3.53 -4.20
N MET A 149 -3.96 -3.20 -5.25
CA MET A 149 -2.85 -4.04 -5.74
C MET A 149 -1.77 -4.21 -4.68
N HIS A 150 -1.48 -3.14 -3.93
CA HIS A 150 -0.46 -3.14 -2.88
C HIS A 150 -0.87 -3.99 -1.68
N PHE A 151 -2.12 -3.88 -1.23
CA PHE A 151 -2.66 -4.75 -0.16
C PHE A 151 -2.64 -6.22 -0.56
N ALA A 152 -3.06 -6.52 -1.80
CA ALA A 152 -3.05 -7.89 -2.33
C ALA A 152 -1.63 -8.46 -2.43
N HIS A 153 -0.65 -7.64 -2.85
CA HIS A 153 0.76 -8.04 -2.89
C HIS A 153 1.28 -8.48 -1.51
N HIS A 154 0.94 -7.72 -0.46
CA HIS A 154 1.43 -7.98 0.90
C HIS A 154 0.77 -9.17 1.60
N LEU A 155 -0.32 -9.75 1.06
CA LEU A 155 -0.89 -10.99 1.61
C LEU A 155 0.15 -12.12 1.64
N ARG A 156 0.95 -12.25 0.57
CA ARG A 156 2.02 -13.26 0.53
C ARG A 156 3.13 -12.98 1.55
N GLN A 157 3.40 -11.71 1.86
CA GLN A 157 4.37 -11.37 2.90
C GLN A 157 3.81 -11.70 4.28
N LYS A 158 2.53 -11.39 4.53
CA LYS A 158 1.81 -11.76 5.75
C LYS A 158 1.92 -13.26 6.01
N ASP A 159 1.51 -14.09 5.05
CA ASP A 159 1.51 -15.55 5.18
C ASP A 159 2.91 -16.08 5.56
N ARG A 160 3.96 -15.55 4.94
CA ARG A 160 5.36 -15.94 5.25
C ARG A 160 5.82 -15.49 6.63
N LEU A 161 5.35 -14.33 7.11
CA LEU A 161 5.69 -13.83 8.44
C LEU A 161 4.95 -14.60 9.52
N GLU A 162 3.67 -14.94 9.30
CA GLU A 162 2.86 -15.74 10.22
C GLU A 162 3.50 -17.10 10.49
N LEU A 163 3.98 -17.81 9.46
CA LEU A 163 4.66 -19.10 9.61
C LEU A 163 5.91 -19.07 10.51
N LYS A 164 6.42 -17.88 10.84
CA LYS A 164 7.63 -17.69 11.66
C LYS A 164 7.33 -17.16 13.06
N VAL A 165 6.10 -16.72 13.32
CA VAL A 165 5.71 -15.99 14.53
C VAL A 165 4.54 -16.68 15.25
N CYS A 166 3.77 -17.49 14.53
CA CYS A 166 2.67 -18.30 15.03
C CYS A 166 3.05 -19.78 15.13
#